data_AF-K2FKJ0-F1
#
_entry.id   AF-K2FKJ0-F1
#
_cell.length_a   1.000
_cell.length_b   1.000
_cell.length_c   1.000
_cell.angle_alpha   90.00
_cell.angle_beta   90.00
_cell.angle_gamma   90.00
#
_symmetry.space_group_name_H-M   'P 1'
#
loop_
_entity.id
_entity.type
_entity.pdbx_description
1 polymer ?
#
loop_
_entity_poly.entity_id
_entity_poly.type
_entity_poly.pdbx_seq_one_letter_code
_entity_poly.pdbx_strand_id
1 'polypeptide(L)'
;SAAAMEGEERYYLNLKLYNNPLDLKFRISRNHADILEATPLQDFIKNIIQNKKEQVTYISTEKPKVEKEYKRLRYRLHSPVKIDIIDENGNHIGIIENNDQDSDIRRYEQEVPNSYYMEFGETKYAGAEGRIAQDVILKGEDLGTFTFEIDEVFGTGETKNTTFENIPVMEGMIAEIAISDSVGEMEIDINGDGEKDFIIRPGEEASKETSLEILEKMIGFLDIHQTVKDRLIDKIGNARKQLEKGHNIATNAMLANVKQQIETFSRENAPEKFRIPKEEAEKLIVIIERIQLID
;
A
#
# COMPACT_ATOMS: atom_id res chain seq x y z
N SER A 1 -7.77 -32.07 -4.98
CA SER A 1 -8.92 -31.28 -5.48
C SER A 1 -10.13 -32.20 -5.60
N ALA A 2 -11.32 -31.75 -5.17
CA ALA A 2 -12.56 -32.56 -5.11
C ALA A 2 -13.14 -32.99 -6.48
N ALA A 3 -12.48 -32.62 -7.58
CA ALA A 3 -12.88 -32.99 -8.94
C ALA A 3 -12.58 -34.46 -9.29
N ALA A 4 -11.83 -35.19 -8.45
CA ALA A 4 -11.40 -36.56 -8.72
C ALA A 4 -12.33 -37.66 -8.17
N MET A 5 -13.42 -37.30 -7.49
CA MET A 5 -14.36 -38.26 -6.86
C MET A 5 -15.76 -38.03 -7.42
N GLU A 6 -16.07 -38.74 -8.50
CA GLU A 6 -17.39 -38.74 -9.15
C GLU A 6 -18.28 -39.78 -8.43
N GLY A 7 -19.49 -39.38 -8.01
CA GLY A 7 -20.45 -40.27 -7.31
C GLY A 7 -20.44 -40.23 -5.77
N GLU A 8 -19.55 -39.47 -5.16
CA GLU A 8 -19.42 -39.34 -3.69
C GLU A 8 -20.16 -38.12 -3.13
N GLU A 9 -20.65 -38.21 -1.89
CA GLU A 9 -21.23 -37.06 -1.18
C GLU A 9 -20.18 -35.97 -0.97
N ARG A 10 -20.49 -34.75 -1.40
CA ARG A 10 -19.59 -33.59 -1.29
C ARG A 10 -20.10 -32.62 -0.25
N TYR A 11 -19.20 -32.17 0.61
CA TYR A 11 -19.47 -31.18 1.65
C TYR A 11 -18.55 -29.98 1.46
N TYR A 12 -19.09 -28.79 1.67
CA TYR A 12 -18.41 -27.51 1.54
C TYR A 12 -18.48 -26.78 2.87
N LEU A 13 -17.32 -26.41 3.40
CA LEU A 13 -17.21 -25.50 4.55
C LEU A 13 -17.15 -24.06 4.04
N ASN A 14 -18.08 -23.22 4.47
CA ASN A 14 -18.06 -21.79 4.21
C ASN A 14 -17.17 -21.06 5.23
N LEU A 15 -15.85 -21.13 5.03
CA LEU A 15 -14.86 -20.46 5.88
C LEU A 15 -15.07 -18.94 5.95
N LYS A 16 -15.52 -18.33 4.85
CA LYS A 16 -15.77 -16.89 4.79
C LYS A 16 -16.81 -16.46 5.84
N LEU A 17 -17.95 -17.14 5.86
CA LEU A 17 -19.01 -16.89 6.84
C LEU A 17 -18.59 -17.28 8.26
N TYR A 18 -17.80 -18.35 8.40
CA TYR A 18 -17.29 -18.78 9.71
C TYR A 18 -16.35 -17.75 10.34
N ASN A 19 -15.52 -17.10 9.52
CA ASN A 19 -14.61 -16.03 9.96
C ASN A 19 -15.34 -14.70 10.26
N ASN A 20 -16.60 -14.57 9.84
CA ASN A 20 -17.40 -13.37 10.05
C ASN A 20 -18.79 -13.71 10.64
N PRO A 21 -18.84 -14.25 11.87
CA PRO A 21 -20.11 -14.60 12.48
C PRO A 21 -20.89 -13.32 12.81
N LEU A 22 -22.16 -13.27 12.38
CA LEU A 22 -23.12 -12.18 12.63
C LEU A 22 -23.36 -11.89 14.12
N ASP A 23 -22.91 -12.77 15.00
CA ASP A 23 -23.17 -12.74 16.44
C ASP A 23 -21.90 -13.26 17.15
N LEU A 24 -21.08 -12.35 17.71
CA LEU A 24 -20.26 -12.51 18.95
C LEU A 24 -18.85 -11.86 18.92
N LYS A 25 -18.52 -11.36 20.11
CA LYS A 25 -17.31 -10.70 20.64
C LYS A 25 -15.94 -11.40 20.45
N PHE A 26 -15.84 -12.42 19.61
CA PHE A 26 -14.61 -13.21 19.48
C PHE A 26 -14.14 -13.25 18.02
N ARG A 27 -12.94 -12.69 17.78
CA ARG A 27 -12.28 -12.67 16.48
C ARG A 27 -11.88 -14.09 16.10
N ILE A 28 -12.40 -14.60 14.98
CA ILE A 28 -12.01 -15.89 14.39
C ILE A 28 -11.51 -15.61 12.98
N SER A 29 -10.23 -15.86 12.74
CA SER A 29 -9.64 -15.81 11.41
C SER A 29 -8.95 -17.13 11.13
N ARG A 30 -9.59 -17.98 10.30
CA ARG A 30 -9.03 -19.25 9.83
C ARG A 30 -8.70 -19.15 8.36
N ASN A 31 -7.46 -19.50 8.03
CA ASN A 31 -7.03 -19.64 6.65
C ASN A 31 -7.30 -21.07 6.15
N HIS A 32 -7.08 -21.28 4.85
CA HIS A 32 -7.20 -22.61 4.28
C HIS A 32 -6.22 -23.62 4.93
N ALA A 33 -5.06 -23.14 5.39
CA ALA A 33 -4.11 -23.96 6.14
C ALA A 33 -4.67 -24.44 7.49
N ASP A 34 -5.55 -23.64 8.11
CA ASP A 34 -6.13 -23.91 9.44
C ASP A 34 -7.50 -24.57 9.34
N ILE A 35 -7.85 -25.14 8.18
CA ILE A 35 -9.20 -25.65 7.92
C ILE A 35 -9.64 -26.71 8.94
N LEU A 36 -8.70 -27.52 9.43
CA LEU A 36 -8.95 -28.55 10.46
C LEU A 36 -9.15 -27.97 11.86
N GLU A 37 -8.86 -26.69 12.08
CA GLU A 37 -9.12 -25.96 13.32
C GLU A 37 -10.49 -25.29 13.34
N ALA A 38 -11.24 -25.32 12.22
CA ALA A 38 -12.60 -24.82 12.19
C ALA A 38 -13.52 -25.73 13.01
N THR A 39 -14.07 -25.21 14.11
CA THR A 39 -14.99 -25.96 14.99
C THR A 39 -16.14 -26.62 14.24
N PRO A 40 -16.80 -25.95 13.25
CA PRO A 40 -17.83 -26.62 12.45
C PRO A 40 -17.33 -27.86 11.71
N LEU A 41 -16.10 -27.86 11.21
CA LEU A 41 -15.54 -29.03 10.54
C LEU A 41 -15.25 -30.16 11.53
N GLN A 42 -14.73 -29.83 12.71
CA GLN A 42 -14.48 -30.79 13.77
C GLN A 42 -15.78 -31.44 14.26
N ASP A 43 -16.84 -30.64 14.46
CA ASP A 43 -18.17 -31.13 14.86
C ASP A 43 -18.79 -32.00 13.77
N PHE A 44 -18.62 -31.65 12.50
CA PHE A 44 -19.09 -32.46 11.38
C PHE A 44 -18.40 -33.82 11.31
N ILE A 45 -17.06 -33.85 11.43
CA ILE A 45 -16.28 -35.09 11.48
C ILE A 45 -16.72 -35.95 12.68
N LYS A 46 -16.91 -35.33 13.85
CA LYS A 46 -17.39 -36.00 15.06
C LYS A 46 -18.77 -36.61 14.85
N ASN A 47 -19.69 -35.91 14.19
CA ASN A 47 -21.03 -36.41 13.90
C ASN A 47 -20.99 -37.62 12.95
N ILE A 48 -20.12 -37.60 11.93
CA ILE A 48 -19.89 -38.76 11.05
C ILE A 48 -19.39 -39.97 11.86
N ILE A 49 -18.37 -39.78 12.70
CA ILE A 49 -17.80 -40.86 13.52
C ILE A 49 -18.84 -41.45 14.49
N GLN A 50 -19.71 -40.59 15.05
CA GLN A 50 -20.77 -40.99 15.97
C GLN A 50 -22.04 -41.50 15.27
N ASN A 51 -22.06 -41.56 13.93
CA ASN A 51 -23.21 -41.92 13.11
C ASN A 51 -24.46 -41.06 13.42
N LYS A 52 -24.25 -39.76 13.65
CA LYS A 52 -25.28 -38.75 13.88
C LYS A 52 -25.57 -37.98 12.60
N LYS A 53 -26.84 -37.68 12.33
CA LYS A 53 -27.31 -36.87 11.19
C LYS A 53 -27.65 -35.43 11.59
N GLU A 54 -26.87 -34.86 12.50
CA GLU A 54 -27.06 -33.50 12.97
C GLU A 54 -26.50 -32.51 11.93
N GLN A 55 -27.27 -31.47 11.60
CA GLN A 55 -26.82 -30.41 10.71
C GLN A 55 -25.79 -29.53 11.45
N VAL A 56 -24.69 -29.20 10.78
CA VAL A 56 -23.64 -28.34 11.32
C VAL A 56 -23.61 -27.02 10.56
N THR A 57 -23.61 -25.91 11.29
CA THR A 57 -23.57 -24.55 10.72
C THR A 57 -22.36 -24.39 9.80
N TYR A 58 -22.49 -23.59 8.74
CA TYR A 58 -21.44 -23.32 7.74
C TYR A 58 -21.01 -24.51 6.87
N ILE A 59 -21.59 -25.71 7.05
CA ILE A 59 -21.35 -26.87 6.19
C ILE A 59 -22.58 -27.16 5.34
N SER A 60 -22.38 -27.26 4.02
CA SER A 60 -23.45 -27.52 3.06
C SER A 60 -23.02 -28.53 2.01
N THR A 61 -23.99 -29.22 1.41
CA THR A 61 -23.77 -30.06 0.21
C THR A 61 -23.79 -29.23 -1.08
N GLU A 62 -24.33 -28.02 -1.02
CA GLU A 62 -24.27 -27.06 -2.10
C GLU A 62 -23.00 -26.21 -1.99
N LYS A 63 -22.30 -26.04 -3.11
CA LYS A 63 -21.15 -25.12 -3.18
C LYS A 63 -21.65 -23.69 -2.88
N PRO A 64 -20.99 -22.95 -1.95
CA PRO A 64 -21.34 -21.56 -1.71
C PRO A 64 -21.34 -20.75 -3.00
N LYS A 65 -22.44 -20.03 -3.24
CA LYS A 65 -22.57 -19.16 -4.41
C LYS A 65 -21.76 -17.89 -4.19
N VAL A 66 -21.07 -17.46 -5.24
CA VAL A 66 -20.44 -16.14 -5.28
C VAL A 66 -21.50 -15.15 -5.79
N GLU A 67 -21.99 -14.30 -4.90
CA GLU A 67 -22.92 -13.22 -5.16
C GLU A 67 -22.22 -12.09 -5.92
N LYS A 68 -23.00 -11.38 -6.74
CA LYS A 68 -22.49 -10.27 -7.55
C LYS A 68 -21.92 -9.14 -6.69
N GLU A 69 -22.53 -8.87 -5.53
CA GLU A 69 -22.08 -7.78 -4.66
C GLU A 69 -20.90 -8.18 -3.76
N TYR A 70 -20.31 -9.37 -3.91
CA TYR A 70 -19.03 -9.65 -3.26
C TYR A 70 -17.96 -8.76 -3.87
N LYS A 71 -17.26 -8.02 -3.02
CA LYS A 71 -16.15 -7.15 -3.39
C LYS A 71 -14.95 -7.52 -2.52
N ARG A 72 -13.79 -7.69 -3.14
CA ARG A 72 -12.50 -7.85 -2.45
C ARG A 72 -11.57 -6.73 -2.89
N LEU A 73 -10.86 -6.17 -1.93
CA LEU A 73 -9.80 -5.21 -2.18
C LEU A 73 -8.48 -5.96 -2.17
N ARG A 74 -7.66 -5.74 -3.20
CA ARG A 74 -6.28 -6.21 -3.24
C ARG A 74 -5.39 -5.02 -3.42
N TYR A 75 -4.40 -4.92 -2.54
CA TYR A 75 -3.45 -3.85 -2.46
C TYR A 75 -2.10 -4.37 -2.95
N ARG A 76 -1.45 -3.60 -3.81
CA ARG A 76 -0.06 -3.81 -4.18
C ARG A 76 0.68 -2.50 -4.00
N LEU A 77 1.73 -2.53 -3.19
CA LEU A 77 2.56 -1.37 -2.91
C LEU A 77 4.00 -1.68 -3.29
N HIS A 78 4.57 -0.81 -4.12
CA HIS A 78 5.98 -0.82 -4.45
C HIS A 78 6.75 0.07 -3.48
N SER A 79 7.93 -0.40 -3.04
CA SER A 79 8.83 0.29 -2.10
C SER A 79 9.22 1.70 -2.59
N PRO A 80 9.66 2.62 -1.70
CA PRO A 80 10.08 2.40 -0.31
C PRO A 80 9.05 2.86 0.74
N VAL A 81 7.89 2.21 0.75
CA VAL A 81 6.76 2.58 1.62
C VAL A 81 6.22 1.35 2.32
N LYS A 82 5.84 1.45 3.59
CA LYS A 82 5.07 0.43 4.31
C LYS A 82 3.58 0.74 4.27
N ILE A 83 2.76 -0.31 4.33
CA ILE A 83 1.30 -0.23 4.31
C ILE A 83 0.72 -0.75 5.61
N ASP A 84 -0.14 0.06 6.21
CA ASP A 84 -1.01 -0.27 7.32
C ASP A 84 -2.46 -0.08 6.84
N ILE A 85 -3.34 -1.05 7.11
CA ILE A 85 -4.77 -0.97 6.77
C ILE A 85 -5.56 -1.15 8.06
N ILE A 86 -6.46 -0.23 8.34
CA ILE A 86 -7.26 -0.21 9.56
C ILE A 86 -8.73 -0.23 9.16
N ASP A 87 -9.53 -1.16 9.69
CA ASP A 87 -10.98 -1.15 9.46
C ASP A 87 -11.74 -0.28 10.46
N GLU A 88 -13.04 -0.09 10.23
CA GLU A 88 -13.93 0.70 11.10
C GLU A 88 -13.96 0.26 12.58
N ASN A 89 -13.52 -0.96 12.89
CA ASN A 89 -13.46 -1.49 14.25
C ASN A 89 -12.05 -1.38 14.86
N GLY A 90 -11.10 -0.74 14.16
CA GLY A 90 -9.71 -0.62 14.56
C GLY A 90 -8.89 -1.89 14.37
N ASN A 91 -9.36 -2.86 13.58
CA ASN A 91 -8.57 -4.06 13.25
C ASN A 91 -7.50 -3.69 12.23
N HIS A 92 -6.27 -4.16 12.46
CA HIS A 92 -5.11 -3.80 11.67
C HIS A 92 -4.61 -4.93 10.74
N ILE A 93 -4.13 -4.54 9.56
CA ILE A 93 -3.34 -5.37 8.64
C ILE A 93 -2.07 -4.59 8.30
N GLY A 94 -0.90 -5.14 8.57
CA GLY A 94 0.37 -4.43 8.32
C GLY A 94 1.48 -4.91 9.24
N ILE A 95 2.65 -4.29 9.12
CA ILE A 95 3.80 -4.59 10.00
C ILE A 95 3.58 -3.91 11.34
N ILE A 96 3.83 -4.64 12.42
CA ILE A 96 3.80 -4.11 13.77
C ILE A 96 5.21 -3.68 14.13
N GLU A 97 5.34 -2.50 14.72
CA GLU A 97 6.63 -2.02 15.21
C GLU A 97 7.12 -2.91 16.35
N ASN A 98 8.39 -3.32 16.25
CA ASN A 98 9.04 -4.07 17.31
C ASN A 98 9.55 -3.10 18.37
N ASN A 99 8.97 -3.16 19.57
CA ASN A 99 9.39 -2.31 20.69
C ASN A 99 10.77 -2.70 21.26
N ASP A 100 11.31 -3.85 20.86
CA ASP A 100 12.67 -4.28 21.21
C ASP A 100 13.67 -3.82 20.14
N GLN A 101 14.45 -2.77 20.48
CA GLN A 101 15.42 -2.15 19.57
C GLN A 101 16.60 -3.07 19.21
N ASP A 102 16.84 -4.13 20.00
CA ASP A 102 17.92 -5.10 19.75
C ASP A 102 17.46 -6.31 18.91
N SER A 103 16.19 -6.34 18.49
CA SER A 103 15.59 -7.46 17.78
C SER A 103 15.20 -7.10 16.34
N ASP A 104 15.74 -7.87 15.39
CA ASP A 104 15.45 -7.78 13.96
C ASP A 104 14.15 -8.50 13.53
N ILE A 105 13.41 -9.05 14.51
CA ILE A 105 12.18 -9.80 14.25
C ILE A 105 11.08 -8.84 13.77
N ARG A 106 10.66 -9.03 12.51
CA ARG A 106 9.47 -8.38 11.96
C ARG A 106 8.23 -9.24 12.19
N ARG A 107 7.16 -8.63 12.66
CA ARG A 107 5.84 -9.25 12.79
C ARG A 107 4.82 -8.44 12.01
N TYR A 108 3.79 -9.11 11.55
CA TYR A 108 2.65 -8.47 10.92
C TYR A 108 1.35 -8.96 11.54
N GLU A 109 0.32 -8.13 11.42
CA GLU A 109 -1.04 -8.37 11.86
C GLU A 109 -1.97 -8.63 10.66
N GLN A 110 -3.00 -9.43 10.89
CA GLN A 110 -4.08 -9.75 9.94
C GLN A 110 -5.40 -9.84 10.71
N GLU A 111 -5.70 -8.80 11.51
CA GLU A 111 -6.83 -8.83 12.43
C GLU A 111 -8.18 -8.65 11.72
N VAL A 112 -8.18 -8.03 10.55
CA VAL A 112 -9.37 -7.91 9.70
C VAL A 112 -9.76 -9.32 9.20
N PRO A 113 -11.01 -9.78 9.42
CA PRO A 113 -11.44 -11.09 8.95
C PRO A 113 -11.29 -11.28 7.44
N ASN A 114 -10.89 -12.49 7.03
CA ASN A 114 -10.69 -12.84 5.62
C ASN A 114 -9.66 -11.97 4.87
N SER A 115 -8.76 -11.33 5.62
CA SER A 115 -7.66 -10.53 5.09
C SER A 115 -6.37 -11.34 4.90
N TYR A 116 -5.38 -10.73 4.27
CA TYR A 116 -4.02 -11.23 4.19
C TYR A 116 -3.01 -10.09 4.05
N TYR A 117 -1.75 -10.42 4.37
CA TYR A 117 -0.56 -9.60 4.19
C TYR A 117 0.61 -10.49 3.77
N MET A 118 1.39 -10.05 2.80
CA MET A 118 2.63 -10.73 2.36
C MET A 118 3.59 -9.75 1.72
N GLU A 119 4.89 -10.03 1.82
CA GLU A 119 5.95 -9.28 1.16
C GLU A 119 6.75 -10.19 0.24
N PHE A 120 7.01 -9.72 -0.98
CA PHE A 120 7.89 -10.38 -1.93
C PHE A 120 8.86 -9.37 -2.53
N GLY A 121 10.13 -9.47 -2.13
CA GLY A 121 11.15 -8.51 -2.52
C GLY A 121 10.77 -7.11 -2.08
N GLU A 122 10.66 -6.19 -3.04
CA GLU A 122 10.31 -4.78 -2.81
C GLU A 122 8.80 -4.51 -2.92
N THR A 123 7.97 -5.53 -3.09
CA THR A 123 6.51 -5.39 -3.25
C THR A 123 5.77 -5.97 -2.05
N LYS A 124 4.88 -5.16 -1.48
CA LYS A 124 3.99 -5.53 -0.39
C LYS A 124 2.60 -5.79 -0.97
N TYR A 125 1.97 -6.88 -0.55
CA TYR A 125 0.62 -7.23 -0.96
C TYR A 125 -0.25 -7.40 0.28
N ALA A 126 -1.41 -6.76 0.25
CA ALA A 126 -2.42 -6.94 1.27
C ALA A 126 -3.79 -7.10 0.62
N GLY A 127 -4.78 -7.56 1.37
CA GLY A 127 -6.14 -7.58 0.86
C GLY A 127 -7.13 -7.85 1.96
N ALA A 128 -8.36 -7.38 1.73
CA ALA A 128 -9.46 -7.46 2.67
C ALA A 128 -10.81 -7.52 1.95
N GLU A 129 -11.89 -7.68 2.71
CA GLU A 129 -13.24 -7.55 2.15
C GLU A 129 -13.55 -6.08 1.82
N GLY A 130 -14.09 -5.82 0.63
CA GLY A 130 -14.34 -4.44 0.16
C GLY A 130 -15.69 -3.86 0.56
N ARG A 131 -16.46 -4.55 1.41
CA ARG A 131 -17.72 -4.03 1.99
C ARG A 131 -17.49 -3.30 3.33
N ILE A 132 -16.30 -3.44 3.90
CA ILE A 132 -15.93 -2.85 5.18
C ILE A 132 -15.14 -1.58 4.86
N ALA A 133 -15.51 -0.47 5.50
CA ALA A 133 -14.76 0.77 5.38
C ALA A 133 -13.36 0.61 6.00
N GLN A 134 -12.35 1.10 5.30
CA GLN A 134 -10.94 0.93 5.63
C GLN A 134 -10.17 2.22 5.40
N ASP A 135 -9.27 2.52 6.31
CA ASP A 135 -8.26 3.55 6.16
C ASP A 135 -6.93 2.87 5.79
N VAL A 136 -6.38 3.24 4.65
CA VAL A 136 -5.07 2.79 4.20
C VAL A 136 -4.07 3.89 4.52
N ILE A 137 -3.07 3.54 5.33
CA ILE A 137 -1.99 4.43 5.75
C ILE A 137 -0.70 3.92 5.12
N LEU A 138 -0.07 4.77 4.34
CA LEU A 138 1.20 4.54 3.65
C LEU A 138 2.26 5.39 4.35
N LYS A 139 3.34 4.76 4.82
CA LYS A 139 4.43 5.47 5.52
C LYS A 139 5.74 5.31 4.76
N GLY A 140 6.37 6.42 4.41
CA GLY A 140 7.65 6.45 3.74
C GLY A 140 8.76 5.89 4.64
N GLU A 141 9.54 4.95 4.10
CA GLU A 141 10.66 4.31 4.79
C GLU A 141 12.01 4.81 4.27
N ASP A 142 12.05 5.42 3.08
CA ASP A 142 13.28 5.87 2.42
C ASP A 142 12.95 6.89 1.33
N LEU A 143 13.99 7.53 0.79
CA LEU A 143 13.90 8.40 -0.36
C LEU A 143 13.69 7.60 -1.66
N GLY A 144 12.67 7.94 -2.43
CA GLY A 144 12.43 7.33 -3.74
C GLY A 144 11.09 7.73 -4.34
N THR A 145 10.53 6.83 -5.14
CA THR A 145 9.16 6.93 -5.66
C THR A 145 8.42 5.65 -5.37
N PHE A 146 7.15 5.73 -4.97
CA PHE A 146 6.30 4.56 -4.81
C PHE A 146 5.15 4.54 -5.82
N THR A 147 4.63 3.33 -6.02
CA THR A 147 3.40 3.10 -6.77
C THR A 147 2.47 2.27 -5.91
N PHE A 148 1.22 2.71 -5.79
CA PHE A 148 0.16 2.02 -5.06
C PHE A 148 -0.98 1.63 -5.98
N GLU A 149 -1.24 0.34 -6.10
CA GLU A 149 -2.32 -0.23 -6.91
C GLU A 149 -3.39 -0.84 -6.01
N ILE A 150 -4.65 -0.58 -6.34
CA ILE A 150 -5.84 -1.12 -5.68
C ILE A 150 -6.69 -1.81 -6.75
N ASP A 151 -6.90 -3.11 -6.59
CA ASP A 151 -7.85 -3.88 -7.39
C ASP A 151 -9.13 -4.15 -6.59
N GLU A 152 -10.25 -3.62 -7.07
CA GLU A 152 -11.60 -3.94 -6.61
C GLU A 152 -12.12 -5.14 -7.42
N VAL A 153 -12.03 -6.35 -6.85
CA VAL A 153 -12.45 -7.60 -7.50
C VAL A 153 -13.86 -7.96 -7.09
N PHE A 154 -14.78 -7.97 -8.06
CA PHE A 154 -16.19 -8.29 -7.85
C PHE A 154 -16.48 -9.79 -8.02
N GLY A 155 -17.56 -10.26 -7.40
CA GLY A 155 -17.96 -11.67 -7.44
C GLY A 155 -18.32 -12.18 -8.85
N THR A 156 -18.63 -11.27 -9.77
CA THR A 156 -18.81 -11.54 -11.21
C THR A 156 -17.50 -11.77 -11.97
N GLY A 157 -16.35 -11.49 -11.35
CA GLY A 157 -15.03 -11.53 -11.97
C GLY A 157 -14.59 -10.19 -12.59
N GLU A 158 -15.46 -9.19 -12.60
CA GLU A 158 -15.08 -7.81 -12.98
C GLU A 158 -14.03 -7.28 -12.00
N THR A 159 -13.04 -6.55 -12.51
CA THR A 159 -12.00 -5.92 -11.71
C THR A 159 -11.91 -4.45 -12.10
N LYS A 160 -12.00 -3.56 -11.12
CA LYS A 160 -11.73 -2.13 -11.28
C LYS A 160 -10.38 -1.82 -10.62
N ASN A 161 -9.47 -1.23 -11.38
CA ASN A 161 -8.15 -0.86 -10.90
C ASN A 161 -8.08 0.65 -10.62
N THR A 162 -7.44 1.01 -9.52
CA THR A 162 -7.02 2.38 -9.20
C THR A 162 -5.54 2.35 -8.92
N THR A 163 -4.77 3.22 -9.58
CA THR A 163 -3.32 3.30 -9.42
C THR A 163 -2.91 4.72 -9.09
N PHE A 164 -2.03 4.86 -8.10
CA PHE A 164 -1.29 6.08 -7.78
C PHE A 164 0.18 5.80 -8.13
N GLU A 165 0.66 6.36 -9.23
CA GLU A 165 1.95 5.97 -9.81
C GLU A 165 3.03 7.03 -9.60
N ASN A 166 4.27 6.57 -9.36
CA ASN A 166 5.48 7.39 -9.34
C ASN A 166 5.44 8.57 -8.37
N ILE A 167 4.80 8.39 -7.21
CA ILE A 167 4.68 9.42 -6.17
C ILE A 167 6.03 9.55 -5.44
N PRO A 168 6.68 10.73 -5.44
CA PRO A 168 7.90 10.93 -4.65
C PRO A 168 7.63 10.74 -3.16
N VAL A 169 8.59 10.13 -2.45
CA VAL A 169 8.47 9.84 -1.02
C VAL A 169 9.82 9.95 -0.32
N MET A 170 9.77 10.27 0.96
CA MET A 170 10.91 10.23 1.88
C MET A 170 10.51 9.58 3.20
N GLU A 171 11.50 9.22 4.01
CA GLU A 171 11.28 8.74 5.37
C GLU A 171 10.44 9.75 6.18
N GLY A 172 9.42 9.24 6.87
CA GLY A 172 8.53 10.05 7.72
C GLY A 172 7.30 10.64 7.01
N MET A 173 7.26 10.63 5.67
CA MET A 173 6.06 11.03 4.92
C MET A 173 4.90 10.05 5.18
N ILE A 174 3.69 10.58 5.32
CA ILE A 174 2.46 9.81 5.54
C ILE A 174 1.49 10.11 4.41
N ALA A 175 0.96 9.07 3.76
CA ALA A 175 -0.16 9.21 2.82
C ALA A 175 -1.35 8.36 3.29
N GLU A 176 -2.54 8.94 3.28
CA GLU A 176 -3.76 8.32 3.78
C GLU A 176 -4.82 8.25 2.68
N ILE A 177 -5.52 7.12 2.60
CA ILE A 177 -6.61 6.88 1.65
C ILE A 177 -7.76 6.21 2.39
N ALA A 178 -8.92 6.88 2.40
CA ALA A 178 -10.15 6.28 2.88
C ALA A 178 -10.80 5.44 1.76
N ILE A 179 -11.16 4.19 2.06
CA ILE A 179 -11.83 3.28 1.13
C ILE A 179 -13.14 2.80 1.76
N SER A 180 -14.25 3.05 1.07
CA SER A 180 -15.57 2.55 1.45
C SER A 180 -16.28 1.97 0.22
N ASP A 181 -17.31 2.65 -0.28
CA ASP A 181 -17.99 2.27 -1.51
C ASP A 181 -17.08 2.42 -2.74
N SER A 182 -16.18 3.41 -2.70
CA SER A 182 -15.14 3.66 -3.69
C SER A 182 -13.80 3.98 -3.01
N VAL A 183 -12.71 3.95 -3.80
CA VAL A 183 -11.42 4.48 -3.40
C VAL A 183 -11.52 6.01 -3.30
N GLY A 184 -11.11 6.58 -2.16
CA GLY A 184 -11.03 8.02 -1.92
C GLY A 184 -9.74 8.66 -2.44
N GLU A 185 -9.61 9.96 -2.24
CA GLU A 185 -8.39 10.70 -2.58
C GLU A 185 -7.22 10.28 -1.67
N MET A 186 -6.00 10.34 -2.19
CA MET A 186 -4.77 10.16 -1.43
C MET A 186 -4.36 11.50 -0.85
N GLU A 187 -4.40 11.62 0.47
CA GLU A 187 -3.98 12.80 1.22
C GLU A 187 -2.56 12.58 1.75
N ILE A 188 -1.62 13.46 1.36
CA ILE A 188 -0.20 13.34 1.70
C ILE A 188 0.19 14.42 2.70
N ASP A 189 0.86 14.01 3.77
CA ASP A 189 1.58 14.81 4.74
C ASP A 189 3.09 14.51 4.57
N ILE A 190 3.86 15.49 4.09
CA ILE A 190 5.28 15.27 3.74
C ILE A 190 6.17 15.20 4.98
N ASN A 191 5.85 15.96 6.02
CA ASN A 191 6.73 16.14 7.18
C ASN A 191 6.24 15.43 8.44
N GLY A 192 5.09 14.76 8.38
CA GLY A 192 4.49 14.03 9.49
C GLY A 192 3.96 14.94 10.59
N ASP A 193 3.58 16.19 10.28
CA ASP A 193 3.07 17.15 11.28
C ASP A 193 1.55 17.05 11.51
N GLY A 194 0.86 16.21 10.73
CA GLY A 194 -0.57 15.98 10.77
C GLY A 194 -1.39 16.90 9.87
N GLU A 195 -0.78 17.89 9.20
CA GLU A 195 -1.42 18.71 8.19
C GLU A 195 -1.26 18.10 6.79
N LYS A 196 -2.34 18.06 6.02
CA LYS A 196 -2.31 17.53 4.65
C LYS A 196 -1.74 18.57 3.69
N ASP A 197 -0.66 18.21 3.01
CA ASP A 197 0.04 19.03 2.05
C ASP A 197 -0.51 18.88 0.62
N PHE A 198 -0.84 17.66 0.22
CA PHE A 198 -1.26 17.33 -1.15
C PHE A 198 -2.44 16.37 -1.18
N ILE A 199 -3.20 16.44 -2.27
CA ILE A 199 -4.32 15.56 -2.55
C ILE A 199 -4.19 15.05 -3.98
N ILE A 200 -4.21 13.73 -4.16
CA ILE A 200 -4.17 13.06 -5.47
C ILE A 200 -5.46 12.25 -5.64
N ARG A 201 -6.13 12.41 -6.78
CA ARG A 201 -7.41 11.73 -7.02
C ARG A 201 -7.21 10.30 -7.53
N PRO A 202 -8.17 9.39 -7.26
CA PRO A 202 -8.17 8.04 -7.82
C PRO A 202 -8.02 8.01 -9.34
N GLY A 203 -7.02 7.29 -9.83
CA GLY A 203 -6.82 7.06 -11.26
C GLY A 203 -6.22 8.26 -12.00
N GLU A 204 -5.77 9.29 -11.28
CA GLU A 204 -4.90 10.34 -11.82
C GLU A 204 -3.44 10.00 -11.51
N GLU A 205 -2.57 10.14 -12.50
CA GLU A 205 -1.13 10.22 -12.24
C GLU A 205 -0.83 11.52 -11.49
N ALA A 206 0.14 11.51 -10.57
CA ALA A 206 0.60 12.75 -9.97
C ALA A 206 1.05 13.70 -11.07
N SER A 207 0.42 14.87 -11.14
CA SER A 207 0.80 15.86 -12.15
C SER A 207 2.26 16.25 -11.97
N LYS A 208 2.94 16.60 -13.07
CA LYS A 208 4.33 17.07 -13.01
C LYS A 208 4.50 18.22 -12.02
N GLU A 209 3.50 19.10 -11.91
CA GLU A 209 3.48 20.18 -10.92
C GLU A 209 3.47 19.64 -9.49
N THR A 210 2.54 18.73 -9.17
CA THR A 210 2.44 18.12 -7.82
C THR A 210 3.73 17.39 -7.46
N SER A 211 4.31 16.61 -8.37
CA SER A 211 5.54 15.87 -8.11
C SER A 211 6.74 16.81 -7.91
N LEU A 212 6.78 17.96 -8.59
CA LEU A 212 7.81 18.99 -8.35
C LEU A 212 7.62 19.68 -7.01
N GLU A 213 6.39 19.95 -6.60
CA GLU A 213 6.06 20.52 -5.29
C GLU A 213 6.48 19.58 -4.15
N ILE A 214 6.17 18.29 -4.28
CA ILE A 214 6.58 17.26 -3.32
C ILE A 214 8.12 17.20 -3.24
N LEU A 215 8.81 17.13 -4.39
CA LEU A 215 10.28 17.10 -4.43
C LEU A 215 10.91 18.36 -3.80
N GLU A 216 10.35 19.54 -4.07
CA GLU A 216 10.82 20.80 -3.49
C GLU A 216 10.75 20.78 -1.95
N LYS A 217 9.61 20.33 -1.40
CA LYS A 217 9.43 20.18 0.05
C LYS A 217 10.37 19.12 0.63
N MET A 218 10.51 17.96 -0.02
CA MET A 218 11.43 16.90 0.43
C MET A 218 12.87 17.40 0.57
N ILE A 219 13.37 18.18 -0.41
CA ILE A 219 14.73 18.76 -0.34
C ILE A 219 14.88 19.71 0.86
N GLY A 220 13.80 20.39 1.25
CA GLY A 220 13.76 21.21 2.46
C GLY A 220 14.07 20.40 3.74
N PHE A 221 13.67 19.13 3.78
CA PHE A 221 13.83 18.26 4.95
C PHE A 221 15.09 17.37 4.95
N LEU A 222 15.77 17.21 3.82
CA LEU A 222 17.02 16.43 3.75
C LEU A 222 18.09 16.88 4.75
N ASP A 223 18.93 15.99 5.28
CA ASP A 223 20.04 16.37 6.15
C ASP A 223 21.28 16.81 5.34
N ILE A 224 21.14 17.90 4.59
CA ILE A 224 22.21 18.51 3.79
C ILE A 224 22.39 20.00 4.12
N HIS A 225 23.55 20.54 3.77
CA HIS A 225 23.88 21.94 4.08
C HIS A 225 22.88 22.93 3.45
N GLN A 226 22.42 23.91 4.23
CA GLN A 226 21.38 24.88 3.84
C GLN A 226 21.62 25.54 2.46
N THR A 227 22.84 26.02 2.19
CA THR A 227 23.19 26.60 0.88
C THR A 227 22.98 25.64 -0.31
N VAL A 228 23.12 24.33 -0.11
CA VAL A 228 22.82 23.33 -1.14
C VAL A 228 21.31 23.19 -1.29
N LYS A 229 20.55 23.10 -0.19
CA LYS A 229 19.08 23.09 -0.20
C LYS A 229 18.53 24.28 -0.96
N ASP A 230 18.89 25.50 -0.55
CA ASP A 230 18.39 26.75 -1.14
C ASP A 230 18.65 26.77 -2.65
N ARG A 231 19.84 26.34 -3.08
CA ARG A 231 20.20 26.30 -4.49
C ARG A 231 19.36 25.30 -5.29
N LEU A 232 19.08 24.13 -4.73
CA LEU A 232 18.27 23.10 -5.38
C LEU A 232 16.80 23.53 -5.46
N ILE A 233 16.25 24.02 -4.33
CA ILE A 233 14.90 24.57 -4.21
C ILE A 233 14.69 25.70 -5.22
N ASP A 234 15.60 26.68 -5.27
CA ASP A 234 15.52 27.80 -6.23
C ASP A 234 15.44 27.32 -7.68
N LYS A 235 16.16 26.26 -8.02
CA LYS A 235 16.16 25.71 -9.38
C LYS A 235 14.90 24.93 -9.71
N ILE A 236 14.38 24.17 -8.75
CA ILE A 236 13.11 23.46 -8.89
C ILE A 236 11.98 24.48 -9.01
N GLY A 237 11.96 25.51 -8.16
CA GLY A 237 10.99 26.62 -8.26
C GLY A 237 11.07 27.37 -9.60
N ASN A 238 12.27 27.50 -10.19
CA ASN A 238 12.40 28.04 -11.55
C ASN A 238 11.87 27.10 -12.63
N ALA A 239 12.05 25.78 -12.48
CA ALA A 239 11.50 24.77 -13.39
C ALA A 239 9.95 24.80 -13.34
N ARG A 240 9.37 24.86 -12.14
CA ARG A 240 7.93 25.02 -11.92
C ARG A 240 7.36 26.27 -12.61
N LYS A 241 8.01 27.43 -12.43
CA LYS A 241 7.63 28.66 -13.16
C LYS A 241 7.66 28.56 -14.68
N GLN A 242 8.45 27.64 -15.26
CA GLN A 242 8.42 27.37 -16.70
C GLN A 242 7.29 26.40 -17.06
N LEU A 243 7.01 25.42 -16.20
CA LEU A 243 5.90 24.49 -16.35
C LEU A 243 4.55 25.22 -16.33
N GLU A 244 4.35 26.14 -15.39
CA GLU A 244 3.16 27.02 -15.31
C GLU A 244 2.94 27.84 -16.60
N LYS A 245 4.01 28.13 -17.34
CA LYS A 245 3.95 28.85 -18.62
C LYS A 245 3.74 27.93 -19.83
N GLY A 246 3.61 26.63 -19.61
CA GLY A 246 3.50 25.61 -20.65
C GLY A 246 4.83 25.29 -21.36
N HIS A 247 5.98 25.69 -20.81
CA HIS A 247 7.30 25.50 -21.43
C HIS A 247 7.93 24.17 -20.99
N ASN A 248 7.36 23.03 -21.41
CA ASN A 248 7.82 21.68 -21.02
C ASN A 248 9.29 21.41 -21.34
N ILE A 249 9.77 21.84 -22.51
CA ILE A 249 11.19 21.67 -22.91
C ILE A 249 12.13 22.43 -21.97
N ALA A 250 11.78 23.68 -21.62
CA ALA A 250 12.59 24.49 -20.71
C ALA A 250 12.57 23.91 -19.29
N THR A 251 11.41 23.42 -18.84
CA THR A 251 11.25 22.71 -17.56
C THR A 251 12.18 21.51 -17.48
N ASN A 252 12.14 20.62 -18.48
CA ASN A 252 12.99 19.42 -18.51
C ASN A 252 14.49 19.77 -18.57
N ALA A 253 14.87 20.83 -19.29
CA ALA A 253 16.24 21.33 -19.30
C ALA A 253 16.67 21.86 -17.93
N MET A 254 15.79 22.53 -17.19
CA MET A 254 16.07 22.97 -15.82
C MET A 254 16.22 21.79 -14.86
N LEU A 255 15.37 20.77 -14.97
CA LEU A 255 15.50 19.54 -14.17
C LEU A 255 16.79 18.78 -14.46
N ALA A 256 17.24 18.73 -15.72
CA ALA A 256 18.54 18.17 -16.06
C ALA A 256 19.70 18.94 -15.40
N ASN A 257 19.57 20.26 -15.26
CA ASN A 257 20.55 21.07 -14.52
C ASN A 257 20.50 20.79 -13.01
N VAL A 258 19.34 20.49 -12.42
CA VAL A 258 19.22 20.08 -11.02
C VAL A 258 19.95 18.75 -10.81
N LYS A 259 19.67 17.76 -11.66
CA LYS A 259 20.38 16.46 -11.67
C LYS A 259 21.90 16.64 -11.72
N GLN A 260 22.41 17.43 -12.67
CA GLN A 260 23.86 17.67 -12.80
C GLN A 260 24.46 18.31 -11.53
N GLN A 261 23.69 19.15 -10.82
CA GLN A 261 24.17 19.73 -9.57
C GLN A 261 24.22 18.72 -8.44
N ILE A 262 23.20 17.87 -8.30
CA ILE A 262 23.20 16.76 -7.34
C ILE A 262 24.42 15.85 -7.60
N GLU A 263 24.67 15.48 -8.86
CA GLU A 263 25.86 14.71 -9.25
C GLU A 263 27.16 15.43 -8.93
N THR A 264 27.21 16.75 -9.02
CA THR A 264 28.43 17.52 -8.69
C THR A 264 28.68 17.53 -7.19
N PHE A 265 27.62 17.67 -6.39
CA PHE A 265 27.71 17.67 -4.93
C PHE A 265 27.91 16.26 -4.35
N SER A 266 27.61 15.19 -5.08
CA SER A 266 27.86 13.82 -4.61
C SER A 266 29.29 13.31 -4.84
N ARG A 267 30.10 14.04 -5.61
CA ARG A 267 31.49 13.63 -5.91
C ARG A 267 32.39 13.68 -4.67
N GLU A 268 33.33 12.76 -4.60
CA GLU A 268 34.36 12.70 -3.55
C GLU A 268 35.24 13.96 -3.46
N ASN A 269 35.35 14.73 -4.55
CA ASN A 269 36.11 15.99 -4.56
C ASN A 269 35.25 17.22 -4.22
N ALA A 270 33.94 17.07 -4.05
CA ALA A 270 33.10 18.15 -3.55
C ALA A 270 33.50 18.49 -2.11
N PRO A 271 33.49 19.77 -1.70
CA PRO A 271 33.76 20.13 -0.31
C PRO A 271 32.84 19.35 0.62
N GLU A 272 33.40 18.72 1.65
CA GLU A 272 32.66 17.82 2.58
C GLU A 272 31.41 18.49 3.14
N LYS A 273 31.52 19.77 3.51
CA LYS A 273 30.40 20.60 4.00
C LYS A 273 29.23 20.78 3.01
N PHE A 274 29.41 20.53 1.72
CA PHE A 274 28.38 20.67 0.68
C PHE A 274 28.08 19.34 0.01
N ARG A 275 28.62 18.24 0.54
CA ARG A 275 28.50 16.93 -0.08
C ARG A 275 27.12 16.37 0.20
N ILE A 276 26.47 15.88 -0.85
CA ILE A 276 25.26 15.05 -0.72
C ILE A 276 25.73 13.60 -0.64
N PRO A 277 25.25 12.79 0.32
CA PRO A 277 25.53 11.36 0.35
C PRO A 277 25.23 10.71 -1.01
N LYS A 278 26.12 9.84 -1.48
CA LYS A 278 26.02 9.28 -2.83
C LYS A 278 24.70 8.53 -3.05
N GLU A 279 24.26 7.79 -2.04
CA GLU A 279 23.00 7.03 -2.08
C GLU A 279 21.77 7.94 -2.20
N GLU A 280 21.69 8.99 -1.38
CA GLU A 280 20.63 10.00 -1.48
C GLU A 280 20.65 10.71 -2.83
N ALA A 281 21.84 11.05 -3.33
CA ALA A 281 21.99 11.69 -4.63
C ALA A 281 21.44 10.80 -5.75
N GLU A 282 21.74 9.50 -5.75
CA GLU A 282 21.21 8.54 -6.72
C GLU A 282 19.68 8.45 -6.66
N LYS A 283 19.10 8.38 -5.45
CA LYS A 283 17.65 8.35 -5.24
C LYS A 283 16.96 9.64 -5.71
N LEU A 284 17.51 10.82 -5.39
CA LEU A 284 17.00 12.10 -5.88
C LEU A 284 17.03 12.20 -7.41
N ILE A 285 18.09 11.69 -8.03
CA ILE A 285 18.23 11.68 -9.49
C ILE A 285 17.14 10.81 -10.12
N VAL A 286 16.86 9.63 -9.57
CA VAL A 286 15.79 8.76 -10.04
C VAL A 286 14.43 9.44 -9.93
N ILE A 287 14.15 10.13 -8.82
CA ILE A 287 12.90 10.91 -8.66
C ILE A 287 12.78 11.96 -9.77
N ILE A 288 13.85 12.74 -10.02
CA ILE A 288 13.85 13.76 -11.08
C ILE A 288 13.60 13.15 -12.46
N GLU A 289 14.23 12.01 -12.76
CA GLU A 289 14.02 11.29 -14.03
C GLU A 289 12.57 10.84 -14.19
N ARG A 290 11.93 10.33 -13.13
CA ARG A 290 10.50 9.97 -13.15
C ARG A 290 9.62 11.18 -13.44
N ILE A 291 9.90 12.31 -12.80
CA ILE A 291 9.13 13.56 -13.03
C ILE A 291 9.25 14.05 -14.48
N GLN A 292 10.43 13.90 -15.10
CA GLN A 292 10.65 14.30 -16.50
C GLN A 292 9.86 13.46 -17.51
N LEU A 293 9.41 12.25 -17.12
CA LEU A 293 8.63 11.34 -17.95
C LEU A 293 7.12 11.58 -17.89
N ILE A 294 6.64 12.35 -16.91
CA ILE A 294 5.24 12.77 -16.84
C ILE A 294 4.98 13.73 -18.02
N ASP A 295 3.85 13.64 -18.71
CA ASP A 295 3.52 14.53 -19.83
C ASP A 295 3.02 15.91 -19.38
#